data_AF-A0A2G9TDF5-F1
#
_entry.id   AF-A0A2G9TDF5-F1
#
_cell.length_a   1.000
_cell.length_b   1.000
_cell.length_c   1.000
_cell.angle_alpha   90.00
_cell.angle_beta   90.00
_cell.angle_gamma   90.00
#
_symmetry.space_group_name_H-M   'P 1'
#
loop_
_entity.id
_entity.type
_entity.pdbx_description
1 polymer ?
#
loop_
_entity_poly.entity_id
_entity_poly.type
_entity_poly.pdbx_seq_one_letter_code
_entity_poly.pdbx_strand_id
1 'polypeptide(L)'
;MTDSVRQKFLDMHNAYRSSVARGLEPDALGGNAPKAAKMLKMVYDCSVEASALKHASKCVYQHSTSSERPGLGENIYMTSALKYDKVKAAAQ
;
A
#
# COMPACT_ATOMS: atom_id res chain seq x y z
N MET A 1 -15.14 2.65 0.96
CA MET A 1 -14.22 1.51 0.84
C MET A 1 -15.01 0.22 1.06
N THR A 2 -14.67 -0.88 0.41
CA THR A 2 -15.34 -2.19 0.60
C THR A 2 -14.36 -3.18 1.22
N ASP A 3 -14.85 -4.19 1.94
CA ASP A 3 -13.99 -5.18 2.59
C ASP A 3 -13.12 -5.96 1.61
N SER A 4 -13.63 -6.23 0.40
CA SER A 4 -12.85 -6.84 -0.68
C SER A 4 -11.62 -6.02 -1.08
N VAL A 5 -11.73 -4.69 -1.09
CA VAL A 5 -10.62 -3.79 -1.43
C VAL A 5 -9.64 -3.69 -0.25
N ARG A 6 -10.16 -3.61 0.99
CA ARG A 6 -9.33 -3.64 2.21
C ARG A 6 -8.47 -4.89 2.28
N GLN A 7 -9.12 -6.04 2.10
CA GLN A 7 -8.47 -7.35 2.11
C GLN A 7 -7.43 -7.45 1.00
N LYS A 8 -7.74 -6.97 -0.20
CA LYS A 8 -6.79 -6.98 -1.32
C LYS A 8 -5.53 -6.17 -1.02
N PHE A 9 -5.65 -4.96 -0.49
CA PHE A 9 -4.49 -4.17 -0.08
C PHE A 9 -3.66 -4.91 0.98
N LEU A 10 -4.30 -5.42 2.03
CA LEU A 10 -3.62 -6.09 3.13
C LEU A 10 -2.87 -7.36 2.67
N ASP A 11 -3.52 -8.17 1.82
CA ASP A 11 -2.96 -9.41 1.30
C ASP A 11 -1.78 -9.15 0.39
N MET A 12 -1.89 -8.18 -0.52
CA MET A 12 -0.79 -7.81 -1.43
C MET A 12 0.44 -7.35 -0.64
N HIS A 13 0.25 -6.45 0.33
CA HIS A 13 1.35 -5.97 1.16
C HIS A 13 2.02 -7.10 1.95
N ASN A 14 1.23 -7.95 2.62
CA ASN A 14 1.79 -9.05 3.39
C ASN A 14 2.43 -10.14 2.51
N ALA A 15 1.90 -10.38 1.30
CA ALA A 15 2.50 -11.30 0.34
C ALA A 15 3.88 -10.81 -0.11
N TYR A 16 4.00 -9.55 -0.53
CA TYR A 16 5.30 -8.98 -0.91
C TYR A 16 6.27 -8.94 0.28
N ARG A 17 5.81 -8.52 1.47
CA ARG A 17 6.63 -8.54 2.70
C ARG A 17 7.14 -9.94 3.04
N SER A 18 6.32 -10.98 2.85
CA SER A 18 6.73 -12.37 3.05
C SER A 18 7.74 -12.83 2.01
N SER A 19 7.55 -12.46 0.74
CA SER A 19 8.44 -12.85 -0.34
C SER A 19 9.82 -12.21 -0.22
N VAL A 20 9.87 -10.89 0.04
CA VAL A 20 11.13 -10.18 0.26
C VAL A 20 11.83 -10.67 1.52
N ALA A 21 11.10 -10.95 2.62
CA ALA A 21 11.69 -11.45 3.85
C ALA A 21 12.38 -12.82 3.67
N ARG A 22 11.91 -13.64 2.72
CA ARG A 22 12.51 -14.93 2.36
C ARG A 22 13.67 -14.82 1.37
N GLY A 23 13.94 -13.61 0.86
CA GLY A 23 14.98 -13.35 -0.14
C GLY A 23 14.62 -13.89 -1.53
N LEU A 24 13.35 -13.81 -1.90
CA LEU A 24 12.85 -14.31 -3.19
C LEU A 24 12.64 -13.21 -4.23
N GLU A 25 12.63 -11.94 -3.82
CA GLU A 25 12.39 -10.81 -4.70
C GLU A 25 13.70 -10.35 -5.36
N PRO A 26 13.75 -10.20 -6.68
CA PRO A 26 14.94 -9.75 -7.40
C PRO A 26 15.27 -8.29 -7.07
N ASP A 27 16.56 -7.97 -7.00
CA ASP A 27 17.06 -6.60 -6.82
C ASP A 27 17.70 -6.11 -8.13
N ALA A 28 17.42 -4.87 -8.52
CA ALA A 28 17.99 -4.25 -9.71
C ALA A 28 19.52 -4.09 -9.63
N LEU A 29 20.09 -4.07 -8.41
CA LEU A 29 21.53 -4.08 -8.18
C LEU A 29 22.18 -5.46 -8.37
N GLY A 30 21.37 -6.50 -8.67
CA GLY A 30 21.80 -7.87 -8.92
C GLY A 30 21.47 -8.82 -7.77
N GLY A 31 21.09 -10.04 -8.13
CA GLY A 31 20.64 -11.06 -7.17
C GLY A 31 19.24 -10.79 -6.63
N ASN A 32 18.98 -11.25 -5.40
CA ASN A 32 17.71 -11.02 -4.70
C ASN A 32 17.94 -10.11 -3.49
N ALA A 33 16.89 -9.40 -3.07
CA ALA A 33 16.87 -8.66 -1.83
C ALA A 33 17.25 -9.56 -0.63
N PRO A 34 17.97 -9.03 0.38
CA PRO A 34 18.41 -9.83 1.51
C PRO A 34 17.23 -10.29 2.38
N LYS A 35 17.41 -11.44 3.04
CA LYS A 35 16.42 -11.98 3.98
C LYS A 35 16.22 -11.03 5.15
N ALA A 36 14.97 -10.89 5.60
CA ALA A 36 14.63 -10.07 6.76
C ALA A 36 14.46 -10.94 8.01
N ALA A 37 15.19 -10.63 9.08
CA ALA A 37 15.12 -11.42 10.32
C ALA A 37 13.81 -11.24 11.11
N LYS A 38 13.16 -10.06 11.00
CA LYS A 38 12.00 -9.68 11.82
C LYS A 38 10.99 -8.82 11.05
N MET A 39 10.58 -9.28 9.86
CA MET A 39 9.58 -8.57 9.06
C MET A 39 8.19 -8.65 9.71
N LEU A 40 7.66 -7.53 10.18
CA LEU A 40 6.34 -7.48 10.85
C LEU A 40 5.20 -7.79 9.86
N LYS A 41 4.17 -8.49 10.33
CA LYS A 41 2.92 -8.66 9.58
C LYS A 41 2.06 -7.40 9.73
N MET A 42 1.60 -6.85 8.62
CA MET A 42 0.67 -5.71 8.64
C MET A 42 -0.72 -6.18 9.07
N VAL A 43 -1.44 -5.28 9.75
CA VAL A 43 -2.87 -5.38 10.07
C VAL A 43 -3.60 -4.20 9.46
N TYR A 44 -4.87 -4.37 9.13
CA TYR A 44 -5.68 -3.27 8.63
C TYR A 44 -6.11 -2.35 9.78
N ASP A 45 -6.02 -1.05 9.57
CA ASP A 45 -6.39 -0.03 10.56
C ASP A 45 -7.36 0.99 9.92
N CYS A 46 -8.56 1.10 10.49
CA CYS A 46 -9.61 1.98 9.99
C CYS A 46 -9.29 3.48 10.19
N SER A 47 -8.52 3.84 11.22
CA SER A 47 -8.09 5.23 11.44
C SER A 47 -7.08 5.67 10.38
N VAL A 48 -6.20 4.76 9.95
CA VAL A 48 -5.29 4.99 8.81
C VAL A 48 -6.07 5.09 7.50
N GLU A 49 -7.07 4.22 7.27
CA GLU A 49 -7.99 4.34 6.12
C GLU A 49 -8.67 5.71 6.09
N ALA A 50 -9.18 6.18 7.23
CA ALA A 50 -9.89 7.46 7.30
C ALA A 50 -8.98 8.64 6.90
N SER A 51 -7.72 8.64 7.34
CA SER A 51 -6.72 9.64 6.93
C SER A 51 -6.45 9.58 5.41
N ALA A 52 -6.25 8.38 4.87
CA ALA A 52 -6.02 8.18 3.44
C ALA A 52 -7.24 8.59 2.59
N LEU A 53 -8.46 8.25 3.01
CA LEU A 53 -9.70 8.62 2.32
C LEU A 53 -9.92 10.14 2.36
N LYS A 54 -9.60 10.81 3.47
CA LYS A 54 -9.69 12.27 3.58
C LYS A 54 -8.82 12.96 2.55
N HIS A 55 -7.60 12.45 2.33
CA HIS A 55 -6.70 12.98 1.30
C HIS A 55 -7.18 12.63 -0.11
N ALA A 56 -7.51 11.35 -0.37
CA ALA A 56 -7.97 10.88 -1.69
C ALA A 56 -9.23 11.62 -2.17
N SER A 57 -10.13 12.00 -1.26
CA SER A 57 -11.37 12.74 -1.58
C SER A 57 -11.13 14.16 -2.11
N LYS A 58 -9.92 14.71 -1.97
CA LYS A 58 -9.55 16.00 -2.57
C LYS A 58 -9.36 15.92 -4.08
N CYS A 59 -9.16 14.71 -4.62
CA CYS A 59 -8.92 14.48 -6.04
C CYS A 59 -7.71 15.26 -6.61
N VAL A 60 -6.68 15.52 -5.78
CA VAL A 60 -5.42 16.14 -6.22
C VAL A 60 -4.31 15.09 -6.11
N TYR A 61 -3.66 14.77 -7.23
CA TYR A 61 -2.58 13.80 -7.26
C TYR A 61 -1.26 14.41 -6.76
N GLN A 62 -1.14 14.49 -5.45
CA GLN A 62 0.05 14.92 -4.73
C GLN A 62 0.08 14.26 -3.35
N HIS A 63 1.21 14.28 -2.67
CA HIS A 63 1.26 13.82 -1.27
C HIS A 63 0.49 14.76 -0.33
N SER A 64 -0.13 14.20 0.71
CA SER A 64 -0.64 15.00 1.82
C SER A 64 0.52 15.54 2.65
N THR A 65 0.29 16.65 3.33
CA THR A 65 1.29 17.19 4.26
C THR A 65 1.42 16.32 5.50
N SER A 66 2.58 16.35 6.17
CA SER A 66 2.81 15.54 7.38
C SER A 66 1.86 15.87 8.53
N SER A 67 1.37 17.11 8.61
CA SER A 67 0.37 17.54 9.61
C SER A 67 -1.01 16.93 9.36
N GLU A 68 -1.32 16.53 8.13
CA GLU A 68 -2.59 15.88 7.78
C GLU A 68 -2.60 14.38 8.05
N ARG A 69 -1.42 13.78 8.22
CA ARG A 69 -1.21 12.35 8.50
C ARG A 69 -0.09 12.12 9.54
N PRO A 70 -0.25 12.67 10.76
CA PRO A 70 0.83 12.67 11.75
C PRO A 70 1.31 11.25 12.06
N GLY A 71 2.61 10.99 11.86
CA GLY A 71 3.23 9.69 12.13
C GLY A 71 2.98 8.61 11.07
N LEU A 72 2.33 8.92 9.94
CA LEU A 72 2.01 7.95 8.89
C LEU A 72 2.82 8.21 7.62
N GLY A 73 3.35 7.13 7.02
CA GLY A 73 3.84 7.14 5.64
C GLY A 73 2.70 7.17 4.61
N GLU A 74 3.01 7.45 3.34
CA GLU A 74 1.99 7.54 2.29
C GLU A 74 2.53 7.10 0.92
N ASN A 75 1.78 6.23 0.25
CA ASN A 75 1.92 5.94 -1.18
C ASN A 75 0.64 6.42 -1.89
N ILE A 76 0.78 6.93 -3.12
CA ILE A 76 -0.33 7.38 -3.96
C ILE A 76 -0.28 6.72 -5.33
N TYR A 77 -1.43 6.49 -5.93
CA TYR A 77 -1.59 5.94 -7.27
C TYR A 77 -2.80 6.58 -7.95
N MET A 78 -2.72 6.82 -9.27
CA MET A 78 -3.84 7.24 -10.08
C MET A 78 -3.86 6.54 -11.43
N THR A 79 -5.02 6.48 -12.06
CA THR A 79 -5.22 5.97 -13.42
C THR A 79 -6.19 6.88 -14.17
N SER A 80 -6.03 7.00 -15.49
CA SER A 80 -6.96 7.72 -16.37
C SER A 80 -8.22 6.90 -16.70
N ALA A 81 -8.23 5.60 -16.38
CA ALA A 81 -9.36 4.71 -16.65
C ALA A 81 -10.57 5.11 -15.80
N LEU A 82 -11.67 5.46 -16.46
CA LEU A 82 -12.93 5.77 -15.80
C LEU A 82 -13.58 4.49 -15.25
N LYS A 83 -14.19 4.60 -14.05
CA LYS A 83 -14.88 3.50 -13.37
C LYS A 83 -14.00 2.23 -13.22
N TYR A 84 -12.69 2.43 -13.07
CA TYR A 84 -11.74 1.33 -12.90
C TYR A 84 -12.08 0.49 -11.65
N ASP A 85 -11.87 -0.82 -11.77
CA ASP A 85 -12.17 -1.76 -10.70
C ASP A 85 -11.25 -1.50 -9.49
N LYS A 86 -11.87 -1.25 -8.33
CA LYS A 86 -11.13 -0.85 -7.12
C LYS A 86 -10.31 -2.00 -6.52
N VAL A 87 -10.69 -3.25 -6.76
CA VAL A 87 -9.92 -4.42 -6.30
C VAL A 87 -8.68 -4.59 -7.18
N LYS A 88 -8.79 -4.35 -8.50
CA LYS A 88 -7.64 -4.29 -9.40
C LYS A 88 -6.73 -3.11 -9.09
N ALA A 89 -7.30 -1.96 -8.74
CA ALA A 89 -6.52 -0.79 -8.30
C ALA A 89 -5.71 -1.10 -7.03
N ALA A 90 -6.28 -1.86 -6.09
CA ALA A 90 -5.61 -2.28 -4.87
C ALA A 90 -4.49 -3.31 -5.08
N ALA A 91 -4.32 -3.81 -6.31
CA ALA A 91 -3.26 -4.73 -6.68
C ALA A 91 -2.08 -4.06 -7.40
N GLN A 92 -2.15 -2.74 -7.63
CA GLN A 92 -1.10 -1.95 -8.28
C GLN A 92 0.03 -1.63 -7.30
#